data_AF-A0A9P5CL88-F1
#
_entry.id   AF-A0A9P5CL88-F1
#
_cell.length_a   1.000
_cell.length_b   1.000
_cell.length_c   1.000
_cell.angle_alpha   90.00
_cell.angle_beta   90.00
_cell.angle_gamma   90.00
#
_symmetry.space_group_name_H-M   'P 1'
#
loop_
_entity.id
_entity.type
_entity.pdbx_description
1 polymer ?
#
loop_
_entity_poly.entity_id
_entity_poly.type
_entity_poly.pdbx_seq_one_letter_code
_entity_poly.pdbx_strand_id
1 'polypeptide(L)'
;PQTDRSDVIMSIHPEHVEEIVDGAKTHEFRNFRLHQVARIWIYITHPVCELKYMAVISGYKLPGEISADDPGVGNKAFNEGKGSKYAYELLQVYQLN
;
A
#
# COMPACT_ATOMS: atom_id res chain seq x y z
N PRO A 1 -17.02 7.66 2.41
CA PRO A 1 -17.31 8.89 1.63
C PRO A 1 -16.01 9.62 1.30
N GLN A 2 -15.91 10.27 0.13
CA GLN A 2 -14.76 11.10 -0.20
C GLN A 2 -14.76 12.38 0.65
N THR A 3 -13.62 12.68 1.26
CA THR A 3 -13.35 13.91 2.00
C THR A 3 -12.04 14.53 1.49
N ASP A 4 -11.71 15.74 1.92
CA ASP A 4 -10.45 16.43 1.61
C ASP A 4 -9.20 15.68 2.12
N ARG A 5 -9.37 14.70 3.02
CA ARG A 5 -8.27 13.92 3.63
C ARG A 5 -8.34 12.42 3.39
N SER A 6 -9.36 11.95 2.65
CA SER A 6 -9.54 10.51 2.42
C SER A 6 -8.63 9.92 1.36
N ASP A 7 -7.88 10.78 0.65
CA ASP A 7 -7.10 10.41 -0.52
C ASP A 7 -5.70 11.00 -0.43
N VAL A 8 -4.71 10.23 -0.86
CA VAL A 8 -3.33 10.71 -1.05
C VAL A 8 -2.80 10.24 -2.40
N ILE A 9 -1.89 11.01 -3.00
CA ILE A 9 -1.07 10.53 -4.11
C ILE A 9 0.25 10.00 -3.54
N MET A 10 0.67 8.83 -4.03
CA MET A 10 1.84 8.14 -3.56
C MET A 10 2.69 7.66 -4.74
N SER A 11 3.95 8.08 -4.74
CA SER A 11 4.94 7.59 -5.70
C SER A 11 5.43 6.22 -5.27
N ILE A 12 5.32 5.24 -6.17
CA ILE A 12 5.75 3.85 -5.97
C ILE A 12 6.60 3.41 -7.16
N HIS A 13 7.68 2.68 -6.90
CA HIS A 13 8.54 2.17 -7.96
C HIS A 13 7.85 1.05 -8.77
N PRO A 14 8.12 0.95 -10.09
CA PRO A 14 7.46 0.00 -10.98
C PRO A 14 7.43 -1.44 -10.44
N GLU A 15 8.53 -1.93 -9.89
CA GLU A 15 8.65 -3.30 -9.36
C GLU A 15 7.64 -3.57 -8.24
N HIS A 16 7.39 -2.60 -7.36
CA HIS A 16 6.41 -2.75 -6.29
C HIS A 16 4.98 -2.60 -6.81
N VAL A 17 4.77 -1.84 -7.88
CA VAL A 17 3.44 -1.73 -8.51
C VAL A 17 3.09 -3.03 -9.20
N GLU A 18 4.05 -3.70 -9.86
CA GLU A 18 3.87 -5.03 -10.42
C GLU A 18 3.47 -6.04 -9.33
N GLU A 19 4.20 -6.08 -8.21
CA GLU A 19 3.83 -6.95 -7.07
C GLU A 19 2.43 -6.66 -6.51
N ILE A 20 2.01 -5.39 -6.49
CA ILE A 20 0.67 -4.98 -6.04
C ILE A 20 -0.41 -5.46 -7.02
N VAL A 21 -0.20 -5.26 -8.32
CA VAL A 21 -1.18 -5.61 -9.37
C VAL A 21 -1.32 -7.13 -9.49
N ASP A 22 -0.22 -7.88 -9.33
CA ASP A 22 -0.22 -9.35 -9.31
C ASP A 22 -0.78 -9.94 -8.00
N GLY A 23 -1.04 -9.09 -7.00
CA GLY A 23 -1.53 -9.50 -5.68
C GLY A 23 -0.47 -10.14 -4.79
N ALA A 24 0.80 -10.18 -5.22
CA ALA A 24 1.92 -10.70 -4.43
C ALA A 24 2.23 -9.80 -3.23
N LYS A 25 2.06 -8.48 -3.36
CA LYS A 25 2.18 -7.50 -2.29
C LYS A 25 0.79 -7.11 -1.79
N THR A 26 0.42 -7.62 -0.62
CA THR A 26 -0.92 -7.40 -0.03
C THR A 26 -0.99 -6.18 0.88
N HIS A 27 0.16 -5.63 1.28
CA HIS A 27 0.23 -4.47 2.18
C HIS A 27 1.21 -3.41 1.65
N GLU A 28 0.82 -2.14 1.75
CA GLU A 28 1.71 -1.00 1.57
C GLU A 28 2.32 -0.59 2.91
N PHE A 29 3.63 -0.34 2.94
CA PHE A 29 4.38 -0.12 4.19
C PHE A 29 4.92 1.31 4.28
N ARG A 30 4.75 1.97 5.43
CA ARG A 30 5.22 3.35 5.66
C ARG A 30 5.85 3.56 7.03
N ASN A 31 6.79 4.48 7.09
CA ASN A 31 7.40 4.95 8.34
C ASN A 31 6.57 6.00 9.09
N PHE A 32 5.52 6.52 8.45
CA PHE A 32 4.60 7.49 9.01
C PHE A 32 3.16 7.02 8.87
N ARG A 33 2.30 7.50 9.77
CA ARG A 33 0.89 7.16 9.80
C ARG A 33 0.09 8.02 8.83
N LEU A 34 -0.75 7.38 8.04
CA LEU A 34 -1.78 8.02 7.22
C LEU A 34 -3.00 8.28 8.10
N HIS A 35 -3.38 9.55 8.26
CA HIS A 35 -4.49 9.94 9.12
C HIS A 35 -5.75 10.15 8.28
N GLN A 36 -6.77 9.32 8.52
CA GLN A 36 -8.08 9.39 7.84
C GLN A 36 -8.03 9.14 6.32
N VAL A 37 -6.96 8.54 5.82
CA VAL A 37 -6.81 8.15 4.42
C VAL A 37 -7.48 6.79 4.20
N ALA A 38 -8.27 6.69 3.15
CA ALA A 38 -8.94 5.46 2.72
C ALA A 38 -8.51 5.00 1.31
N ARG A 39 -7.91 5.90 0.52
CA ARG A 39 -7.47 5.61 -0.86
C ARG A 39 -6.08 6.17 -1.14
N ILE A 40 -5.30 5.39 -1.87
CA ILE A 40 -3.99 5.78 -2.38
C ILE A 40 -4.08 5.83 -3.90
N TRP A 41 -3.83 7.00 -4.48
CA TRP A 41 -3.63 7.19 -5.92
C TRP A 41 -2.15 6.96 -6.23
N ILE A 42 -1.85 5.95 -7.04
CA ILE A 42 -0.50 5.44 -7.22
C ILE A 42 0.10 6.07 -8.49
N TYR A 43 1.09 6.94 -8.26
CA TYR A 43 1.98 7.43 -9.29
C TYR A 43 3.16 6.47 -9.43
N ILE A 44 3.30 5.88 -10.60
CA ILE A 44 4.43 4.99 -10.91
C ILE A 44 5.63 5.87 -11.26
N THR A 45 6.75 5.67 -10.58
CA THR A 45 7.97 6.44 -10.85
C THR A 45 8.66 5.98 -12.15
N HIS A 46 9.85 6.52 -12.42
CA HIS A 46 10.61 6.20 -13.63
C HIS A 46 10.80 4.68 -13.83
N PRO A 47 10.66 4.15 -15.06
CA PRO A 47 10.50 4.87 -16.32
C PRO A 47 9.05 5.19 -16.72
N VAL A 48 8.06 4.76 -15.95
CA VAL A 48 6.64 4.88 -16.33
C VAL A 48 6.14 6.32 -16.16
N CYS A 49 6.45 6.96 -15.03
CA CYS A 49 6.13 8.36 -14.75
C CYS A 49 4.65 8.73 -14.97
N GLU A 50 3.73 7.90 -14.47
CA GLU A 50 2.29 8.03 -14.74
C GLU A 50 1.44 7.73 -13.49
N LEU A 51 0.37 8.50 -13.28
CA LEU A 51 -0.66 8.19 -12.29
C LEU A 51 -1.61 7.14 -12.88
N LYS A 52 -1.46 5.87 -12.47
CA LYS A 52 -2.06 4.75 -13.21
C LYS A 52 -3.01 3.87 -12.40
N TYR A 53 -2.89 3.87 -11.07
CA TYR A 53 -3.72 3.03 -10.23
C TYR A 53 -4.32 3.81 -9.05
N MET A 54 -5.38 3.27 -8.47
CA MET A 54 -5.92 3.68 -7.18
C MET A 54 -6.19 2.44 -6.34
N ALA A 55 -5.72 2.44 -5.09
CA ALA A 55 -5.96 1.37 -4.14
C ALA A 55 -6.84 1.85 -2.99
N VAL A 56 -7.82 1.03 -2.59
CA VAL A 56 -8.55 1.18 -1.33
C VAL A 56 -7.74 0.47 -0.24
N ILE A 57 -7.57 1.13 0.89
CA ILE A 57 -6.74 0.61 1.99
C ILE A 57 -7.53 0.40 3.29
N SER A 58 -7.05 -0.51 4.13
CA SER A 58 -7.51 -0.65 5.51
C SER A 58 -7.03 0.50 6.42
N GLY A 59 -7.42 0.45 7.69
CA GLY A 59 -6.68 1.14 8.75
C GLY A 59 -5.24 0.63 8.85
N TYR A 60 -4.38 1.38 9.56
CA TYR A 60 -3.00 0.95 9.76
C TYR A 60 -2.92 -0.31 10.64
N LYS A 61 -1.91 -1.13 10.38
CA LYS A 61 -1.47 -2.25 11.21
C LYS A 61 -0.05 -1.98 11.73
N LEU A 62 0.24 -2.49 12.91
CA LEU A 62 1.54 -2.48 13.58
C LEU A 62 2.27 -3.82 13.39
N PRO A 63 3.60 -3.87 13.61
CA PRO A 63 4.32 -5.14 13.62
C PRO A 63 3.66 -6.18 14.53
N GLY A 64 3.35 -7.35 13.96
CA GLY A 64 2.68 -8.47 14.63
C GLY A 64 1.17 -8.54 14.39
N GLU A 65 0.57 -7.52 13.75
CA GLU A 65 -0.87 -7.48 13.48
C GLU A 65 -1.27 -8.01 12.09
N ILE A 66 -0.32 -8.26 11.19
CA ILE A 66 -0.61 -8.96 9.94
C ILE A 66 -0.75 -10.46 10.24
N SER A 67 -1.75 -11.14 9.67
CA SER A 67 -1.92 -12.58 9.84
C SER A 67 -0.66 -13.34 9.43
N ALA A 68 -0.25 -14.35 10.21
CA ALA A 68 0.89 -15.20 9.87
C ALA A 68 0.65 -16.05 8.61
N ASP A 69 -0.63 -16.26 8.25
CA ASP A 69 -1.03 -17.01 7.06
C ASP A 69 -1.14 -16.14 5.80
N ASP A 70 -0.96 -14.82 5.91
CA ASP A 70 -0.94 -13.92 4.75
C ASP A 70 0.43 -14.01 4.05
N PRO A 71 0.50 -14.57 2.82
CA PRO A 71 1.76 -14.82 2.13
C PRO A 71 2.36 -13.55 1.50
N GLY A 72 1.74 -12.39 1.68
CA GLY A 72 2.14 -11.14 1.06
C GLY A 72 3.61 -10.77 1.27
N VAL A 73 4.25 -10.33 0.20
CA VAL A 73 5.67 -9.96 0.20
C VAL A 73 5.95 -8.88 1.25
N GLY A 74 6.91 -9.15 2.12
CA GLY A 74 7.34 -8.26 3.20
C GLY A 74 6.57 -8.40 4.52
N ASN A 75 5.41 -9.07 4.54
CA ASN A 75 4.56 -9.18 5.74
C ASN A 75 5.30 -9.81 6.93
N LYS A 76 5.99 -10.93 6.70
CA LYS A 76 6.77 -11.61 7.74
C LYS A 76 7.86 -10.69 8.32
N ALA A 77 8.62 -10.01 7.45
CA ALA A 77 9.68 -9.10 7.89
C ALA A 77 9.11 -7.91 8.69
N PHE A 78 8.00 -7.34 8.22
CA PHE A 78 7.29 -6.28 8.92
C PHE A 78 6.81 -6.74 10.31
N ASN A 79 6.21 -7.93 10.42
CA ASN A 79 5.77 -8.50 11.69
C ASN A 79 6.92 -8.75 12.67
N GLU A 80 8.11 -9.10 12.16
CA GLU A 80 9.34 -9.20 12.95
C GLU A 80 9.92 -7.83 13.35
N GLY A 81 9.24 -6.72 13.04
CA GLY A 81 9.65 -5.36 13.36
C GLY A 81 10.74 -4.80 12.44
N LYS A 82 10.94 -5.39 11.25
CA LYS A 82 11.95 -4.95 10.29
C LYS A 82 11.37 -3.94 9.31
N GLY A 83 12.10 -2.85 9.08
CA GLY A 83 11.76 -1.85 8.08
C GLY A 83 10.75 -0.82 8.60
N SER A 84 9.56 -0.80 8.00
CA SER A 84 8.53 0.23 8.21
C SER A 84 7.78 0.06 9.53
N LYS A 85 7.13 1.14 9.98
CA LYS A 85 6.38 1.18 11.25
C LYS A 85 4.88 0.87 11.12
N TYR A 86 4.33 1.07 9.94
CA TYR A 86 2.90 0.91 9.66
C TYR A 86 2.70 0.14 8.36
N ALA A 87 1.70 -0.72 8.33
CA ALA A 87 1.24 -1.43 7.14
C ALA A 87 -0.23 -1.08 6.85
N TYR A 88 -0.61 -1.07 5.59
CA TYR A 88 -1.98 -0.85 5.15
C TYR A 88 -2.36 -1.95 4.17
N GLU A 89 -3.37 -2.73 4.49
CA GLU A 89 -3.86 -3.79 3.62
C GLU A 89 -4.46 -3.16 2.35
N LEU A 90 -4.07 -3.67 1.20
CA LEU A 90 -4.57 -3.27 -0.11
C LEU A 90 -5.85 -4.06 -0.38
N LEU A 91 -6.99 -3.49 0.01
CA LEU A 91 -8.28 -4.16 -0.05
C LEU A 91 -8.76 -4.37 -1.49
N GLN A 92 -8.53 -3.36 -2.34
CA GLN A 92 -8.87 -3.39 -3.76
C GLN A 92 -7.91 -2.48 -4.53
N VAL A 93 -7.52 -2.88 -5.74
CA VAL A 93 -6.66 -2.10 -6.63
C VAL A 93 -7.37 -1.93 -7.97
N TYR A 94 -7.45 -0.69 -8.44
CA TYR A 94 -8.11 -0.29 -9.68
C TYR A 94 -7.10 0.34 -10.62
N GLN A 95 -7.13 -0.05 -11.90
CA GLN A 95 -6.42 0.67 -12.95
C GLN A 95 -7.25 1.87 -13.43
N LEU A 96 -6.57 3.00 -13.64
CA LEU A 96 -7.16 4.21 -14.21
C LEU A 96 -7.14 4.11 -15.74
N ASN A 97 -8.19 4.64 -16.38
CA ASN A 97 -8.39 4.63 -17.83
C ASN A 97 -7.65 5.76 -18.53
#